data_AF-A0A833LFT1-F1
#
_entry.id   AF-A0A833LFT1-F1
#
_cell.length_a   1.000
_cell.length_b   1.000
_cell.length_c   1.000
_cell.angle_alpha   90.00
_cell.angle_beta   90.00
_cell.angle_gamma   90.00
#
_symmetry.space_group_name_H-M   'P 1'
#
loop_
_entity.id
_entity.type
_entity.pdbx_description
1 polymer ?
#
loop_
_entity_poly.entity_id
_entity_poly.type
_entity_poly.pdbx_seq_one_letter_code
_entity_poly.pdbx_strand_id
1 'polypeptide(L)'
;EKAYDFEAGRANVRPMDLGLTYPALANGDLDTISAQATDGQIAALKLRVLEDDKHFFPNYALTPVVRKEVLDQHPDLKETLEAVSTKLDDATMQRLNSEVDVDKKTVEAVAADYLKSVGM
;
A
#
# COMPACT_ATOMS: atom_id res chain seq x y z
N GLU A 1 2.30 8.05 -20.95
CA GLU A 1 3.35 7.12 -20.54
C GLU A 1 3.75 6.23 -21.71
N LYS A 2 5.01 6.36 -22.17
CA LYS A 2 5.49 5.70 -23.40
C LYS A 2 5.53 4.18 -23.25
N ALA A 3 5.85 3.68 -22.06
CA ALA A 3 5.84 2.23 -21.79
C ALA A 3 4.46 1.61 -22.06
N TYR A 4 3.41 2.40 -21.89
CA TYR A 4 2.00 1.98 -21.94
C TYR A 4 1.24 2.45 -23.18
N ASP A 5 1.88 3.19 -24.08
CA ASP A 5 1.19 3.89 -25.17
C ASP A 5 -0.01 4.74 -24.67
N PHE A 6 0.12 5.26 -23.45
CA PHE A 6 -0.91 6.06 -22.80
C PHE A 6 -0.69 7.54 -23.07
N GLU A 7 -1.70 8.24 -23.58
CA GLU A 7 -1.64 9.68 -23.81
C GLU A 7 -2.82 10.39 -23.14
N ALA A 8 -2.55 11.11 -22.05
CA ALA A 8 -3.56 11.97 -21.41
C ALA A 8 -3.69 13.32 -22.15
N GLY A 9 -2.62 13.82 -22.77
CA GLY A 9 -2.53 15.20 -23.27
C GLY A 9 -2.31 16.22 -22.14
N ARG A 10 -1.43 17.21 -22.36
CA ARG A 10 -0.98 18.15 -21.30
C ARG A 10 -2.13 18.91 -20.62
N ALA A 11 -3.20 19.23 -21.36
CA ALA A 11 -4.36 19.95 -20.83
C ALA A 11 -5.18 19.13 -19.82
N ASN A 12 -5.04 17.79 -19.84
CA ASN A 12 -5.80 16.88 -18.97
C ASN A 12 -4.99 16.44 -17.74
N VAL A 13 -3.72 16.86 -17.63
CA VAL A 13 -2.87 16.57 -16.46
C VAL A 13 -2.99 17.71 -15.46
N ARG A 14 -3.46 17.41 -14.25
CA ARG A 14 -3.65 18.39 -13.18
C ARG A 14 -2.73 18.04 -11.99
N PRO A 15 -1.73 18.88 -11.65
CA PRO A 15 -0.95 18.70 -10.43
C PRO A 15 -1.85 18.90 -9.20
N MET A 16 -1.79 17.96 -8.27
CA MET A 16 -2.60 17.98 -7.05
C MET A 16 -1.82 17.34 -5.90
N ASP A 17 -2.12 17.76 -4.68
CA ASP A 17 -1.63 17.08 -3.48
C ASP A 17 -2.24 15.68 -3.38
N LEU A 18 -1.47 14.69 -2.92
CA LEU A 18 -1.87 13.29 -2.86
C LEU A 18 -3.17 13.06 -2.04
N GLY A 19 -3.38 13.84 -0.98
CA GLY A 19 -4.61 13.77 -0.18
C GLY A 19 -5.87 14.24 -0.92
N LEU A 20 -5.73 14.96 -2.03
CA LEU A 20 -6.83 15.50 -2.83
C LEU A 20 -7.14 14.65 -4.07
N THR A 21 -6.20 13.81 -4.52
CA THR A 21 -6.38 13.01 -5.75
C THR A 21 -7.43 11.92 -5.59
N TYR A 22 -7.49 11.25 -4.43
CA TYR A 22 -8.46 10.16 -4.21
C TYR A 22 -9.92 10.66 -4.13
N PRO A 23 -10.25 11.72 -3.37
CA PRO A 23 -11.60 12.28 -3.39
C PRO A 23 -12.01 12.80 -4.76
N ALA A 24 -11.11 13.47 -5.49
CA ALA A 24 -11.39 13.96 -6.84
C ALA A 24 -11.68 12.82 -7.83
N LEU A 25 -10.93 11.70 -7.73
CA LEU A 25 -11.22 10.49 -8.50
C LEU A 25 -12.59 9.90 -8.13
N ALA A 26 -12.88 9.76 -6.84
CA ALA A 26 -14.14 9.20 -6.37
C ALA A 26 -15.37 10.05 -6.75
N ASN A 27 -15.19 11.38 -6.86
CA ASN A 27 -16.22 12.32 -7.29
C ASN A 27 -16.38 12.39 -8.82
N GLY A 28 -15.49 11.75 -9.59
CA GLY A 28 -15.49 11.81 -11.06
C GLY A 28 -14.87 13.08 -11.64
N ASP A 29 -14.15 13.87 -10.85
CA ASP A 29 -13.42 15.05 -11.32
C ASP A 29 -12.14 14.68 -12.11
N LEU A 30 -11.65 13.46 -11.88
CA LEU A 30 -10.51 12.81 -12.54
C LEU A 30 -10.89 11.38 -12.94
N ASP A 31 -10.34 10.91 -14.06
CA ASP A 31 -10.54 9.52 -14.52
C ASP A 31 -9.51 8.55 -13.94
N THR A 32 -8.29 9.03 -13.67
CA THR A 32 -7.15 8.25 -13.17
C THR A 32 -6.23 9.12 -12.32
N ILE A 33 -5.52 8.50 -11.37
CA ILE A 33 -4.51 9.16 -10.54
C ILE A 33 -3.25 8.28 -10.42
N SER A 34 -2.11 8.87 -10.10
CA SER A 34 -0.95 8.13 -9.61
C SER A 34 -1.17 7.83 -8.14
N ALA A 35 -1.37 6.56 -7.78
CA ALA A 35 -1.66 6.11 -6.42
C ALA A 35 -0.50 5.30 -5.84
N GLN A 36 -0.49 5.14 -4.51
CA GLN A 36 0.33 4.14 -3.83
C GLN A 36 -0.50 2.87 -3.66
N ALA A 37 0.02 1.71 -4.06
CA ALA A 37 -0.77 0.46 -4.14
C ALA A 37 -1.39 0.02 -2.79
N THR A 38 -0.82 0.43 -1.66
CA THR A 38 -1.26 0.05 -0.32
C THR A 38 -2.05 1.14 0.42
N ASP A 39 -2.37 2.26 -0.22
CA ASP A 39 -3.07 3.39 0.41
C ASP A 39 -4.46 2.98 0.94
N GLY A 40 -4.78 3.40 2.18
CA GLY A 40 -6.04 3.06 2.84
C GLY A 40 -7.27 3.62 2.15
N GLN A 41 -7.14 4.75 1.46
CA GLN A 41 -8.26 5.39 0.75
C GLN A 41 -8.77 4.54 -0.41
N ILE A 42 -7.94 3.65 -0.97
CA ILE A 42 -8.34 2.73 -2.04
C ILE A 42 -9.48 1.83 -1.56
N ALA A 43 -9.31 1.18 -0.41
CA ALA A 43 -10.32 0.31 0.17
C ALA A 43 -11.56 1.11 0.61
N ALA A 44 -11.35 2.24 1.29
CA ALA A 44 -12.44 3.07 1.80
C ALA A 44 -13.35 3.65 0.70
N LEU A 45 -12.76 4.08 -0.42
CA LEU A 45 -13.46 4.66 -1.56
C LEU A 45 -13.81 3.63 -2.65
N LYS A 46 -13.52 2.35 -2.40
CA LYS A 46 -13.77 1.23 -3.34
C LYS A 46 -13.14 1.46 -4.71
N LEU A 47 -11.94 2.02 -4.72
CA LEU A 47 -11.17 2.27 -5.93
C LEU A 47 -10.43 1.01 -6.36
N ARG A 48 -9.99 0.98 -7.62
CA ARG A 48 -9.25 -0.14 -8.19
C ARG A 48 -7.84 0.29 -8.57
N VAL A 49 -6.85 -0.46 -8.08
CA VAL A 49 -5.46 -0.36 -8.54
C VAL A 49 -5.34 -1.09 -9.88
N LEU A 50 -4.70 -0.46 -10.86
CA LEU A 50 -4.35 -1.09 -12.13
C LEU A 50 -3.02 -1.82 -11.99
N GLU A 51 -2.91 -2.97 -12.64
CA GLU A 51 -1.69 -3.78 -12.65
C GLU A 51 -0.60 -3.12 -13.51
N ASP A 52 0.62 -3.01 -12.99
CA ASP A 52 1.83 -2.62 -13.73
C ASP A 52 2.45 -3.86 -14.40
N ASP A 53 1.76 -4.35 -15.43
CA ASP A 53 2.09 -5.57 -16.20
C ASP A 53 3.41 -5.48 -17.00
N LYS A 54 3.96 -4.28 -17.19
CA LYS A 54 5.25 -4.03 -17.86
C LYS A 54 6.37 -3.69 -16.89
N HIS A 55 6.09 -3.70 -15.59
CA HIS A 55 7.05 -3.40 -14.52
C HIS A 55 7.76 -2.07 -14.74
N PHE A 56 7.00 -1.03 -15.12
CA PHE A 56 7.53 0.31 -15.32
C PHE A 56 8.02 0.91 -14.00
N PHE A 57 7.29 0.68 -12.90
CA PHE A 57 7.69 1.12 -11.58
C PHE A 57 8.63 0.11 -10.91
N PRO A 58 9.60 0.59 -10.10
CA PRO A 58 10.35 -0.30 -9.23
C PRO A 58 9.42 -1.04 -8.27
N ASN A 59 9.74 -2.29 -7.98
CA ASN A 59 9.01 -3.06 -6.99
C ASN A 59 9.40 -2.60 -5.57
N TYR A 60 8.43 -2.08 -4.81
CA TYR A 60 8.59 -1.63 -3.42
C TYR A 60 7.95 -2.62 -2.43
N ALA A 61 8.38 -3.88 -2.48
CA ALA A 61 7.86 -4.93 -1.60
C ALA A 61 8.24 -4.70 -0.12
N LEU A 62 7.26 -4.89 0.77
CA LEU A 62 7.48 -4.82 2.21
C LEU A 62 8.43 -5.95 2.65
N THR A 63 9.61 -5.55 3.13
CA THR A 63 10.68 -6.49 3.47
C THR A 63 11.26 -6.15 4.85
N PRO A 64 11.22 -7.06 5.83
CA PRO A 64 11.93 -6.87 7.09
C PRO A 64 13.44 -6.82 6.85
N VAL A 65 14.10 -5.80 7.39
CA VAL A 65 15.57 -5.65 7.32
C VAL A 65 16.13 -5.64 8.75
N VAL A 66 17.00 -6.61 9.04
CA VAL A 66 17.61 -6.79 10.36
C VAL A 66 19.13 -6.75 10.23
N ARG A 67 19.81 -6.14 11.19
CA ARG A 67 21.28 -6.17 11.25
C ARG A 67 21.75 -7.61 11.46
N LYS A 68 22.82 -7.99 10.75
CA LYS A 68 23.34 -9.36 10.78
C LYS A 68 23.69 -9.81 12.20
N GLU A 69 24.33 -8.95 13.00
CA GLU A 69 24.76 -9.32 14.35
C GLU A 69 23.58 -9.62 15.27
N VAL A 70 22.44 -8.95 15.07
CA VAL A 70 21.21 -9.19 15.84
C VAL A 70 20.59 -10.52 15.41
N LEU A 71 20.55 -10.80 14.11
CA LEU A 71 20.01 -12.05 13.59
C LEU A 71 20.85 -13.26 14.01
N ASP A 72 22.18 -13.12 14.07
CA ASP A 72 23.09 -14.16 14.53
C ASP A 72 22.90 -14.46 16.05
N GLN A 73 22.52 -13.45 16.85
CA GLN A 73 22.22 -13.60 18.28
C GLN A 73 20.79 -14.11 18.55
N HIS A 74 19.85 -13.85 17.64
CA HIS A 74 18.44 -14.18 17.75
C HIS A 74 17.93 -14.83 16.45
N PRO A 75 18.34 -16.08 16.16
CA PRO A 75 18.02 -16.73 14.88
C PRO A 75 16.52 -16.98 14.68
N ASP A 76 15.74 -17.04 15.76
CA ASP A 76 14.28 -17.15 15.77
C ASP A 76 13.56 -15.92 15.19
N LEU A 77 14.23 -14.76 15.16
CA LEU A 77 13.68 -13.56 14.52
C LEU A 77 13.41 -13.75 13.03
N LYS A 78 14.22 -14.58 12.35
CA LYS A 78 14.04 -14.83 10.92
C LYS A 78 12.65 -15.41 10.65
N GLU A 79 12.37 -16.55 11.29
CA GLU A 79 11.10 -17.27 11.10
C GLU A 79 9.92 -16.41 11.55
N THR A 80 10.06 -15.69 12.66
CA THR A 80 9.02 -14.79 13.18
C THR A 80 8.68 -13.68 12.18
N LEU A 81 9.68 -13.00 11.62
CA LEU A 81 9.47 -11.89 10.67
C LEU A 81 8.98 -12.39 9.30
N GLU A 82 9.44 -13.56 8.86
CA GLU A 82 8.95 -14.22 7.64
C GLU A 82 7.47 -14.61 7.79
N ALA A 83 7.07 -15.13 8.95
CA ALA A 83 5.69 -15.53 9.21
C ALA A 83 4.72 -14.33 9.13
N VAL A 84 5.15 -13.14 9.58
CA VAL A 84 4.34 -11.90 9.46
C VAL A 84 4.37 -11.38 8.01
N SER A 85 5.55 -11.19 7.43
CA SER A 85 5.70 -10.53 6.12
C SER A 85 5.01 -11.28 4.98
N THR A 86 4.98 -12.61 5.01
CA THR A 86 4.30 -13.43 3.99
C THR A 86 2.77 -13.29 3.99
N LYS A 87 2.19 -12.67 5.03
CA LYS A 87 0.75 -12.45 5.16
C LYS A 87 0.32 -11.03 4.76
N LEU A 88 1.29 -10.14 4.48
CA LEU A 88 1.06 -8.74 4.16
C LEU A 88 1.10 -8.53 2.65
N ASP A 89 -0.01 -8.86 1.98
CA ASP A 89 -0.24 -8.48 0.58
C ASP A 89 -0.85 -7.07 0.45
N ASP A 90 -0.98 -6.56 -0.78
CA ASP A 90 -1.49 -5.21 -1.04
C ASP A 90 -2.91 -5.02 -0.49
N ALA A 91 -3.80 -5.99 -0.68
CA ALA A 91 -5.18 -5.90 -0.21
C ALA A 91 -5.26 -5.86 1.32
N THR A 92 -4.42 -6.66 1.99
CA THR A 92 -4.28 -6.65 3.44
C THR A 92 -3.76 -5.30 3.91
N MET A 93 -2.68 -4.79 3.29
CA MET A 93 -2.12 -3.50 3.66
C MET A 93 -3.07 -2.33 3.42
N GLN A 94 -3.84 -2.33 2.31
CA GLN A 94 -4.89 -1.33 2.06
C GLN A 94 -5.93 -1.34 3.18
N ARG A 95 -6.38 -2.52 3.63
CA ARG A 95 -7.31 -2.62 4.75
C ARG A 95 -6.71 -2.08 6.04
N LEU A 96 -5.50 -2.50 6.39
CA LEU A 96 -4.83 -2.06 7.63
C LEU A 96 -4.56 -0.55 7.62
N ASN A 97 -4.10 0.00 6.50
CA ASN A 97 -3.89 1.44 6.35
C ASN A 97 -5.23 2.20 6.40
N SER A 98 -6.32 1.65 5.85
CA SER A 98 -7.65 2.27 5.97
C SER A 98 -8.11 2.37 7.42
N GLU A 99 -7.84 1.36 8.25
CA GLU A 99 -8.21 1.40 9.68
C GLU A 99 -7.48 2.54 10.42
N VAL A 100 -6.27 2.91 9.99
CA VAL A 100 -5.51 4.04 10.55
C VAL A 100 -5.95 5.37 9.94
N ASP A 101 -5.93 5.47 8.62
CA ASP A 101 -6.10 6.74 7.90
C ASP A 101 -7.55 7.21 7.89
N VAL A 102 -8.51 6.28 7.85
CA VAL A 102 -9.95 6.57 7.72
C VAL A 102 -10.66 6.36 9.05
N ASP A 103 -10.51 5.18 9.66
CA ASP A 103 -11.20 4.86 10.92
C ASP A 103 -10.52 5.47 12.15
N LYS A 104 -9.34 6.08 11.98
CA LYS A 104 -8.55 6.78 13.02
C LYS A 104 -8.18 5.87 14.21
N LYS A 105 -8.02 4.57 13.97
CA LYS A 105 -7.44 3.66 14.96
C LYS A 105 -5.95 3.94 15.13
N THR A 106 -5.40 3.62 16.30
CA THR A 106 -3.95 3.71 16.50
C THR A 106 -3.24 2.58 15.77
N VAL A 107 -2.01 2.82 15.34
CA VAL A 107 -1.18 1.83 14.63
C VAL A 107 -0.98 0.58 15.50
N GLU A 108 -0.80 0.76 16.81
CA GLU A 108 -0.60 -0.33 17.76
C GLU A 108 -1.84 -1.23 17.87
N ALA A 109 -3.03 -0.63 17.89
CA ALA A 109 -4.27 -1.39 17.95
C ALA A 109 -4.47 -2.21 16.66
N VAL A 110 -4.29 -1.58 15.50
CA VAL A 110 -4.42 -2.25 14.19
C VAL A 110 -3.41 -3.38 14.06
N ALA A 111 -2.14 -3.16 14.41
CA ALA A 111 -1.11 -4.18 14.35
C ALA A 111 -1.39 -5.34 15.30
N ALA A 112 -1.76 -5.07 16.55
CA ALA A 112 -2.06 -6.11 17.54
C ALA A 112 -3.28 -6.94 17.15
N ASP A 113 -4.34 -6.30 16.63
CA ASP A 113 -5.56 -7.00 16.21
C ASP A 113 -5.33 -7.80 14.93
N TYR A 114 -4.52 -7.27 14.00
CA TYR A 114 -4.13 -8.02 12.81
C TYR A 114 -3.36 -9.29 13.15
N LEU A 115 -2.33 -9.20 14.00
CA LEU A 115 -1.54 -10.37 14.43
C LEU A 115 -2.45 -11.45 15.03
N LYS A 116 -3.33 -11.07 15.97
CA LYS A 116 -4.32 -12.00 16.56
C LYS A 116 -5.20 -12.63 15.50
N SER A 117 -5.66 -11.86 14.51
CA SER A 117 -6.55 -12.34 13.44
C SER A 117 -5.88 -13.40 12.54
N VAL A 118 -4.54 -13.37 12.44
CA VAL A 118 -3.76 -14.34 11.67
C VAL A 118 -3.12 -15.43 12.53
N GLY A 119 -3.52 -15.52 13.80
CA GLY A 119 -3.06 -16.57 14.73
C GLY A 119 -1.69 -16.30 15.34
N MET A 120 -1.30 -15.02 15.47
CA MET A 120 -0.03 -14.56 16.04
C MET A 120 -0.23 -13.72 17.29
#